data_AF-A0A9X5XCR0-F1
#
_entry.id   AF-A0A9X5XCR0-F1
#
_cell.length_a   1.000
_cell.length_b   1.000
_cell.length_c   1.000
_cell.angle_alpha   90.00
_cell.angle_beta   90.00
_cell.angle_gamma   90.00
#
_symmetry.space_group_name_H-M   'P 1'
#
loop_
_entity.id
_entity.type
_entity.pdbx_description
1 polymer ?
#
loop_
_entity_poly.entity_id
_entity_poly.type
_entity_poly.pdbx_seq_one_letter_code
_entity_poly.pdbx_strand_id
1 'polypeptide(L)' 'SLNDQGITCASTSVSINTGGLSVPVGQVGTVTVTVTCTVNLSDLLLPGVPGARTLTSTATSVVDQYRQRGD' A
#
# COMPACT_ATOMS: atom_id res chain seq x y z
N SER A 1 11.50 -3.73 -0.29
CA SER A 1 10.50 -3.52 -1.37
C SER A 1 9.92 -4.87 -1.79
N LEU A 2 8.89 -4.93 -2.65
CA LEU A 2 8.36 -6.21 -3.16
C LEU A 2 9.43 -6.96 -3.98
N ASN A 3 10.20 -6.24 -4.80
CA ASN A 3 11.33 -6.79 -5.54
C ASN A 3 12.43 -7.34 -4.63
N ASP A 4 12.73 -6.68 -3.51
CA ASP A 4 13.74 -7.17 -2.55
C ASP A 4 13.31 -8.47 -1.87
N GLN A 5 12.01 -8.77 -1.85
CA GLN A 5 11.46 -10.04 -1.37
C GLN A 5 11.34 -11.11 -2.47
N GLY A 6 11.89 -10.85 -3.65
CA GLY A 6 11.82 -11.76 -4.80
C GLY A 6 10.43 -11.83 -5.45
N ILE A 7 9.54 -10.88 -5.17
CA ILE A 7 8.19 -10.85 -5.71
C ILE A 7 8.16 -9.97 -6.97
N THR A 8 7.96 -10.60 -8.12
CA THR A 8 7.73 -9.92 -9.40
C THR A 8 6.23 -9.79 -9.64
N CYS A 9 5.71 -8.58 -9.53
CA CYS A 9 4.30 -8.30 -9.81
C CYS A 9 4.08 -8.13 -11.31
N ALA A 10 3.05 -8.79 -11.85
CA ALA A 10 2.54 -8.50 -13.19
C ALA A 10 1.87 -7.13 -13.25
N SER A 11 1.25 -6.70 -12.15
CA SER A 11 0.76 -5.33 -11.97
C SER A 11 0.88 -4.91 -10.51
N THR A 12 1.14 -3.62 -10.30
CA THR A 12 1.19 -3.00 -8.96
C THR A 12 0.29 -1.78 -8.95
N SER A 13 -0.49 -1.61 -7.88
CA SER A 13 -1.31 -0.44 -7.62
C SER A 13 -1.03 0.09 -6.22
N VAL A 14 -0.93 1.41 -6.09
CA VAL A 14 -0.69 2.08 -4.80
C VAL A 14 -1.81 3.10 -4.59
N SER A 15 -2.52 2.96 -3.48
CA SER A 15 -3.54 3.90 -3.04
C SER A 15 -3.07 4.59 -1.76
N ILE A 16 -3.14 5.91 -1.73
CA ILE A 16 -2.73 6.73 -0.59
C ILE A 16 -3.94 7.51 -0.09
N ASN A 17 -4.35 7.26 1.14
CA ASN A 17 -5.35 8.05 1.83
C ASN A 17 -4.65 9.15 2.65
N THR A 18 -4.77 10.38 2.18
CA THR A 18 -4.21 11.59 2.81
C THR A 18 -5.26 12.41 3.57
N GLY A 19 -6.47 11.88 3.81
CA GLY A 19 -7.52 12.59 4.54
C GLY A 19 -7.11 13.04 5.95
N GLY A 20 -6.14 12.35 6.55
CA GLY A 20 -5.52 12.77 7.82
C GLY A 20 -4.70 14.05 7.75
N LEU A 21 -4.34 14.55 6.55
CA LEU A 21 -3.60 15.81 6.41
C LEU A 21 -4.49 17.05 6.56
N SER A 22 -5.79 16.91 6.30
CA SER A 22 -6.78 17.99 6.36
C SER A 22 -7.57 18.02 7.66
N VAL A 23 -7.22 17.18 8.64
CA VAL A 23 -7.88 17.22 9.96
C VAL A 23 -7.54 18.51 10.71
N PRO A 24 -8.46 19.04 11.53
CA PRO A 24 -8.22 20.23 12.33
C PRO A 24 -6.98 20.12 13.23
N VAL A 25 -6.37 21.27 13.54
CA VAL A 25 -5.26 21.35 14.49
C VAL A 25 -5.68 20.82 15.86
N GLY A 26 -4.80 20.07 16.52
CA GLY A 26 -5.10 19.37 17.78
C GLY A 26 -5.73 17.98 17.61
N GLN A 27 -6.09 17.58 16.38
CA GLN A 27 -6.54 16.23 16.07
C GLN A 27 -5.39 15.40 15.48
N VAL A 28 -5.28 14.14 15.88
CA VAL A 28 -4.31 13.21 15.29
C VAL A 28 -4.75 12.86 13.86
N GLY A 29 -3.93 13.26 12.89
CA GLY A 29 -4.07 12.84 11.50
C GLY A 29 -3.31 11.54 11.23
N THR A 30 -3.79 10.72 10.29
CA THR A 30 -3.05 9.55 9.79
C THR A 30 -3.03 9.51 8.28
N VAL A 31 -1.92 9.11 7.68
CA VAL A 31 -1.82 8.75 6.28
C VAL A 31 -1.76 7.23 6.17
N THR A 32 -2.65 6.66 5.37
CA THR A 32 -2.69 5.21 5.13
C THR A 32 -2.32 4.94 3.68
N VAL A 33 -1.37 4.04 3.46
CA VAL A 33 -0.94 3.56 2.15
C VAL A 33 -1.37 2.11 2.01
N THR A 34 -2.04 1.78 0.92
CA THR A 34 -2.37 0.41 0.53
C THR A 34 -1.66 0.08 -0.78
N VAL A 35 -0.86 -0.98 -0.77
CA VAL A 35 -0.17 -1.51 -1.93
C VAL A 35 -0.82 -2.83 -2.33
N THR A 36 -1.21 -2.94 -3.59
CA THR A 36 -1.75 -4.16 -4.18
C THR A 36 -0.82 -4.63 -5.30
N CYS A 37 -0.47 -5.91 -5.29
CA CYS A 37 0.39 -6.55 -6.28
C CYS A 37 -0.29 -7.81 -6.80
N THR A 38 -0.46 -7.93 -8.11
CA THR A 38 -0.94 -9.15 -8.74
C THR A 38 0.26 -9.91 -9.31
N VAL A 39 0.45 -11.15 -8.87
CA VAL A 39 1.50 -12.04 -9.35
C VAL A 39 0.88 -13.04 -10.32
N ASN A 40 1.42 -13.16 -11.53
CA ASN A 40 1.02 -14.22 -12.46
C ASN A 40 1.74 -15.52 -12.07
N LEU A 41 0.95 -16.60 -11.96
CA LEU A 41 1.38 -17.95 -11.60
C LEU A 41 1.19 -18.92 -12.77
N SER A 42 0.84 -18.40 -13.96
CA SER A 42 0.58 -19.18 -15.17
C SER A 42 1.73 -20.11 -15.57
N ASP A 43 2.96 -19.71 -15.27
CA ASP A 43 4.18 -20.47 -15.62
C ASP A 43 4.41 -21.67 -14.71
N LEU A 44 3.72 -21.75 -13.55
CA LEU A 44 3.91 -22.82 -12.59
C LEU A 44 3.13 -24.10 -12.94
N LEU A 45 2.20 -24.07 -13.92
CA LEU A 45 1.39 -25.21 -14.39
C LEU A 45 0.85 -26.14 -13.28
N LEU A 46 0.63 -25.60 -12.07
CA LEU A 46 0.21 -26.37 -10.91
C LEU A 46 -1.30 -26.67 -10.99
N PRO A 47 -1.73 -27.94 -10.95
CA PRO A 47 -3.14 -28.29 -10.97
C PRO A 47 -3.88 -27.65 -9.78
N GLY A 48 -4.99 -26.95 -10.06
CA GLY A 48 -5.85 -26.35 -9.02
C GLY A 48 -5.40 -24.98 -8.49
N VAL A 49 -4.33 -24.39 -9.02
CA VAL A 49 -3.87 -23.05 -8.62
C VAL A 49 -4.43 -22.00 -9.59
N PRO A 50 -4.98 -20.87 -9.10
CA PRO A 50 -5.39 -19.77 -9.96
C PRO A 50 -4.18 -19.22 -10.73
N GLY A 51 -4.35 -18.91 -12.03
CA GLY A 51 -3.26 -18.40 -12.87
C GLY A 51 -2.69 -17.05 -12.43
N ALA A 52 -3.31 -16.37 -11.46
CA ALA A 52 -2.79 -15.18 -10.81
C ALA A 52 -3.20 -15.13 -9.32
N ARG A 53 -2.39 -14.47 -8.50
CA ARG A 53 -2.66 -14.24 -7.07
C ARG A 53 -2.45 -12.77 -6.73
N THR A 54 -3.42 -12.20 -6.03
CA THR A 54 -3.34 -10.82 -5.53
C THR A 54 -2.80 -10.79 -4.11
N LEU A 55 -1.81 -9.93 -3.88
CA LEU A 55 -1.20 -9.62 -2.59
C LEU A 55 -1.57 -8.19 -2.22
N THR A 56 -1.97 -7.96 -0.98
CA THR A 56 -2.32 -6.63 -0.47
C THR A 56 -1.57 -6.37 0.82
N SER A 57 -0.98 -5.17 0.95
CA SER A 57 -0.30 -4.71 2.16
C SER A 57 -0.73 -3.28 2.47
N THR A 58 -0.92 -2.99 3.77
CA THR A 58 -1.35 -1.68 4.25
C THR A 58 -0.37 -1.18 5.30
N ALA A 59 0.04 0.07 5.19
CA ALA A 59 0.87 0.77 6.16
C ALA A 59 0.21 2.09 6.56
N THR A 60 0.24 2.41 7.85
CA THR A 60 -0.33 3.65 8.39
C THR A 60 0.75 4.41 9.14
N SER A 61 0.88 5.71 8.85
CA SER A 61 1.75 6.62 9.58
C SER A 61 0.93 7.73 10.22
N VAL A 62 1.28 8.10 11.44
CA VAL A 62 0.72 9.27 12.12
C VAL A 62 1.32 10.54 11.49
N VAL A 63 0.48 11.56 11.32
CA VAL A 63 0.88 12.90 10.88
C VAL A 63 1.40 13.65 12.10
N ASP A 64 2.58 14.25 11.99
CA ASP A 64 3.17 15.05 13.06
C ASP A 64 2.23 16.23 13.40
N GLN A 65 1.67 16.19 14.61
CA GLN A 65 0.71 17.16 15.11
C GLN A 65 1.34 18.50 15.50
N TYR A 66 2.68 18.57 15.61
CA TYR A 66 3.42 19.75 16.07
C TYR A 66 4.16 20.47 14.94
N ARG A 67 4.27 19.87 13.76
CA ARG A 67 4.85 20.55 12.61
C ARG A 67 3.87 21.61 12.12
N GLN A 68 4.24 22.88 12.31
CA GLN A 68 3.53 24.04 11.78
C GLN A 68 3.30 23.83 10.27
N ARG A 69 2.03 23.72 9.86
CA ARG A 69 1.65 23.85 8.45
C ARG A 69 1.80 25.33 8.14
N GLY A 70 2.81 25.67 7.34
CA GLY A 70 3.15 27.05 7.01
C GLY A 70 1.94 27.83 6.48
N ASP A 71 1.85 29.07 6.93
CA ASP A 71 0.98 30.10 6.36
C ASP A 71 1.36 30.40 4.90
#